data_AF-A0A969Y5B0-F1
#
_entry.id   AF-A0A969Y5B0-F1
#
_cell.length_a   1.000
_cell.length_b   1.000
_cell.length_c   1.000
_cell.angle_alpha   90.00
_cell.angle_beta   90.00
_cell.angle_gamma   90.00
#
_symmetry.space_group_name_H-M   'P 1'
#
loop_
_entity.id
_entity.type
_entity.pdbx_description
1 polymer ?
#
loop_
_entity_poly.entity_id
_entity_poly.type
_entity_poly.pdbx_seq_one_letter_code
_entity_poly.pdbx_strand_id
1 'polypeptide(L)'
;MVRTVGTTVRGIRAPVVQEGDDVVAIVVESVLRAGQMEGFCLHDRDVIGITESLVARAQGNYASIEDIAFDIKAKFTGDLAVVFPLLSRNRFAPVLKGIAMSGRKIYLFLNYPSDEVGNPLMDIDTMDKVGLNPFTDTLTEDQYRKIFGEPVRHPFT
;
A
#
# COMPACT_ATOMS: atom_id res chain seq x y z
N MET A 1 5.93 -22.05 -37.90
CA MET A 1 4.67 -21.52 -37.35
C MET A 1 4.96 -20.16 -36.74
N VAL A 2 4.21 -19.11 -37.06
CA VAL A 2 4.42 -17.77 -36.50
C VAL A 2 3.81 -17.73 -35.10
N ARG A 3 4.59 -17.34 -34.08
CA ARG A 3 4.10 -17.15 -32.71
C ARG A 3 3.18 -15.93 -32.68
N THR A 4 1.91 -16.13 -32.34
CA THR A 4 0.91 -15.05 -32.25
C THR A 4 0.59 -14.63 -30.81
N VAL A 5 1.05 -15.38 -29.81
CA VAL A 5 0.79 -15.12 -28.38
C VAL A 5 2.07 -14.66 -27.68
N GLY A 6 2.00 -13.50 -27.01
CA GLY A 6 3.08 -12.93 -26.21
C GLY A 6 3.03 -13.35 -24.73
N THR A 7 3.37 -12.42 -23.84
CA THR A 7 3.28 -12.63 -22.38
C THR A 7 1.84 -12.87 -21.95
N THR A 8 1.64 -13.86 -21.06
CA THR A 8 0.32 -14.24 -20.54
C THR A 8 0.29 -14.07 -19.02
N VAL A 9 -0.81 -13.53 -18.48
CA VAL A 9 -1.07 -13.46 -17.02
C VAL A 9 -2.15 -14.46 -16.67
N ARG A 10 -1.95 -15.26 -15.62
CA ARG A 10 -2.88 -16.28 -15.15
C ARG A 10 -3.13 -16.14 -13.65
N GLY A 11 -4.40 -16.15 -13.24
CA GLY A 11 -4.79 -16.22 -11.83
C GLY A 11 -4.81 -17.67 -11.35
N ILE A 12 -3.69 -18.15 -10.80
CA ILE A 12 -3.56 -19.53 -10.31
C ILE A 12 -3.81 -19.57 -8.80
N ARG A 13 -4.68 -20.48 -8.35
CA ARG A 13 -4.93 -20.71 -6.93
C ARG A 13 -3.81 -21.58 -6.34
N ALA A 14 -2.99 -21.00 -5.48
CA ALA A 14 -1.95 -21.70 -4.72
C ALA A 14 -2.39 -21.94 -3.26
N PRO A 15 -1.73 -22.85 -2.53
CA PRO A 15 -1.86 -22.97 -1.07
C PRO A 15 -1.51 -21.67 -0.33
N VAL A 16 -1.87 -21.60 0.95
CA VAL A 16 -1.43 -20.51 1.83
C VAL A 16 0.07 -20.70 2.09
N VAL A 17 0.88 -19.67 1.79
CA VAL A 17 2.32 -19.65 2.04
C VAL A 17 2.61 -19.01 3.40
N GLN A 18 3.44 -19.67 4.18
CA GLN A 18 3.92 -19.28 5.51
C GLN A 18 5.45 -19.20 5.55
N GLU A 19 5.97 -18.61 6.62
CA GLU A 19 7.42 -18.53 6.85
C GLU A 19 8.04 -19.93 6.93
N GLY A 20 9.15 -20.14 6.21
CA GLY A 20 9.86 -21.41 6.10
C GLY A 20 9.43 -22.28 4.91
N ASP A 21 8.33 -21.94 4.22
CA ASP A 21 7.85 -22.71 3.07
C ASP A 21 8.81 -22.63 1.87
N ASP A 22 8.93 -23.73 1.13
CA ASP A 22 9.61 -23.75 -0.17
C ASP A 22 8.70 -23.11 -1.24
N VAL A 23 8.82 -21.80 -1.39
CA VAL A 23 8.05 -21.02 -2.36
C VAL A 23 8.28 -21.48 -3.80
N VAL A 24 9.47 -22.00 -4.12
CA VAL A 24 9.79 -22.47 -5.48
C VAL A 24 9.01 -23.73 -5.77
N ALA A 25 9.04 -24.71 -4.86
CA ALA A 25 8.27 -25.95 -4.99
C ALA A 25 6.77 -25.65 -5.10
N ILE A 26 6.24 -24.80 -4.21
CA ILE A 26 4.81 -24.42 -4.20
C ILE A 26 4.38 -23.82 -5.55
N VAL A 27 5.20 -22.92 -6.12
CA VAL A 27 4.90 -22.27 -7.40
C VAL A 27 4.96 -23.27 -8.55
N VAL A 28 6.03 -24.08 -8.62
CA VAL A 28 6.21 -25.10 -9.67
C VAL A 28 5.03 -26.08 -9.67
N GLU A 29 4.70 -26.64 -8.50
CA GLU A 29 3.60 -27.60 -8.37
C GLU A 29 2.24 -26.97 -8.72
N SER A 30 1.98 -25.75 -8.27
CA SER A 30 0.72 -25.04 -8.55
C SER A 30 0.56 -24.76 -10.04
N VAL A 31 1.63 -24.33 -10.73
CA VAL A 31 1.59 -24.03 -12.16
C VAL A 31 1.46 -25.31 -12.99
N LEU A 32 2.20 -26.37 -12.66
CA LEU A 32 2.10 -27.66 -13.36
C LEU A 32 0.70 -28.27 -13.22
N ARG A 33 0.14 -28.26 -12.01
CA ARG A 33 -1.24 -28.73 -11.76
C ARG A 33 -2.26 -27.90 -12.53
N ALA A 34 -2.15 -26.57 -12.50
CA ALA A 34 -3.04 -25.70 -13.26
C ALA A 34 -2.92 -25.94 -14.77
N GLY A 35 -1.71 -26.16 -15.29
CA GLY A 35 -1.48 -26.49 -16.71
C GLY A 35 -2.21 -27.77 -17.12
N GLN A 36 -2.13 -28.80 -16.29
CA GLN A 36 -2.82 -30.07 -16.51
C GLN A 36 -4.35 -29.92 -16.47
N MET A 37 -4.89 -29.16 -15.51
CA MET A 37 -6.35 -29.03 -15.31
C MET A 37 -7.01 -28.08 -16.30
N GLU A 38 -6.34 -26.97 -16.64
CA GLU A 38 -6.89 -25.89 -17.47
C GLU A 38 -6.44 -25.96 -18.94
N GLY A 39 -5.64 -26.98 -19.30
CA GLY A 39 -5.26 -27.27 -20.69
C GLY A 39 -4.26 -26.29 -21.29
N PHE A 40 -3.29 -25.80 -20.51
CA PHE A 40 -2.18 -25.00 -21.03
C PHE A 40 -0.83 -25.67 -20.78
N CYS A 41 0.11 -25.46 -21.70
CA CYS A 41 1.46 -25.95 -21.60
C CYS A 41 2.45 -24.81 -21.31
N LEU A 42 3.49 -25.13 -20.54
CA LEU A 42 4.71 -24.34 -20.46
C LEU A 42 5.64 -24.78 -21.59
N HIS A 43 6.38 -23.84 -22.16
CA HIS A 43 7.35 -24.09 -23.21
C HIS A 43 8.78 -24.01 -22.64
N ASP A 44 9.73 -24.60 -23.37
CA ASP A 44 11.14 -24.43 -23.04
C ASP A 44 11.48 -22.93 -22.98
N ARG A 45 12.17 -22.53 -21.91
CA ARG A 45 12.55 -21.14 -21.59
C ARG A 45 11.40 -20.19 -21.25
N ASP A 46 10.20 -20.68 -20.95
CA ASP A 46 9.19 -19.83 -20.31
C ASP A 46 9.68 -19.39 -18.92
N VAL A 47 9.38 -18.13 -18.57
CA VAL A 47 9.74 -17.54 -17.27
C VAL A 47 8.47 -17.32 -16.46
N ILE A 48 8.45 -17.84 -15.24
CA ILE A 48 7.35 -17.65 -14.30
C ILE A 48 7.69 -16.49 -13.38
N GLY A 49 6.91 -15.40 -13.49
CA GLY A 49 7.00 -14.27 -12.57
C GLY A 49 5.96 -14.39 -11.44
N ILE A 50 6.41 -14.23 -10.20
CA ILE A 50 5.56 -14.08 -9.01
C ILE A 50 5.81 -12.73 -8.35
N THR A 51 4.86 -12.25 -7.56
CA THR A 51 5.05 -11.02 -6.79
C THR A 51 6.01 -11.25 -5.63
N GLU A 52 6.85 -10.26 -5.35
CA GLU A 52 7.82 -10.29 -4.25
C GLU A 52 7.17 -10.55 -2.89
N SER A 53 5.92 -10.11 -2.69
CA SER A 53 5.17 -10.35 -1.45
C SER A 53 4.99 -11.83 -1.11
N LEU A 54 5.00 -12.74 -2.10
CA LEU A 54 4.94 -14.18 -1.87
C LEU A 54 6.28 -14.70 -1.33
N VAL A 55 7.38 -14.20 -1.89
CA VAL A 55 8.75 -14.53 -1.46
C VAL A 55 9.00 -13.99 -0.06
N ALA A 56 8.63 -12.74 0.22
CA ALA A 56 8.79 -12.12 1.54
C ALA A 56 8.04 -12.89 2.63
N ARG A 57 6.83 -13.41 2.33
CA ARG A 57 6.05 -14.27 3.24
C ARG A 57 6.79 -15.57 3.57
N ALA A 58 7.28 -16.27 2.55
CA ALA A 58 8.02 -17.52 2.73
C ALA A 58 9.32 -17.31 3.52
N GLN A 59 9.98 -16.17 3.33
CA GLN A 59 11.23 -15.86 4.03
C GLN A 59 11.03 -15.27 5.43
N GLY A 60 9.80 -14.93 5.83
CA GLY A 60 9.57 -14.14 7.05
C GLY A 60 10.22 -12.75 6.99
N ASN A 61 10.54 -12.26 5.78
CA ASN A 61 11.38 -11.09 5.58
C ASN A 61 10.52 -9.83 5.52
N TYR A 62 10.13 -9.33 6.69
CA TYR A 62 9.36 -8.10 6.85
C TYR A 62 10.19 -7.01 7.52
N ALA A 63 10.07 -5.78 7.02
CA ALA A 63 10.58 -4.61 7.73
C ALA A 63 9.68 -4.28 8.93
N SER A 64 10.26 -4.20 10.12
CA SER A 64 9.56 -3.71 11.30
C SER A 64 9.40 -2.18 11.28
N ILE A 65 8.57 -1.65 12.17
CA ILE A 65 8.41 -0.19 12.31
C ILE A 65 9.71 0.45 12.80
N GLU A 66 10.43 -0.28 13.65
CA GLU A 66 11.73 0.09 14.20
C GLU A 66 12.80 0.14 13.10
N ASP A 67 12.80 -0.82 12.17
CA ASP A 67 13.70 -0.82 11.01
C ASP A 67 13.46 0.43 10.15
N ILE A 68 12.19 0.75 9.87
CA ILE A 68 11.81 1.95 9.11
C ILE A 68 12.30 3.22 9.83
N ALA A 69 12.05 3.33 11.14
CA ALA A 69 12.45 4.49 11.92
C ALA A 69 13.98 4.66 11.96
N PHE A 70 14.72 3.57 12.16
CA PHE A 70 16.18 3.55 12.15
C PHE A 70 16.72 4.00 10.79
N ASP A 71 16.19 3.43 9.72
CA ASP A 71 16.65 3.71 8.35
C ASP A 71 16.41 5.17 7.95
N ILE A 72 15.25 5.74 8.30
CA ILE A 72 14.96 7.16 8.09
C ILE A 72 15.92 8.04 8.89
N LYS A 73 16.18 7.70 10.16
CA LYS A 73 17.10 8.46 11.00
C LYS A 73 18.53 8.45 10.43
N ALA A 74 18.95 7.32 9.87
CA ALA A 74 20.25 7.13 9.25
C ALA A 74 20.39 7.86 7.90
N LYS A 75 19.37 7.82 7.05
CA LYS A 75 19.42 8.35 5.67
C LYS A 75 19.19 9.85 5.57
N PHE A 76 18.34 10.41 6.42
CA PHE A 76 18.00 11.83 6.39
C PHE A 76 18.69 12.54 7.54
N THR A 77 19.04 13.82 7.40
CA THR A 77 19.75 14.60 8.45
C THR A 77 18.98 15.82 8.94
N GLY A 78 17.99 16.33 8.18
CA GLY A 78 17.16 17.48 8.55
C GLY A 78 15.71 17.12 8.91
N ASP A 79 14.83 18.11 8.77
CA ASP A 79 13.38 17.96 8.87
C ASP A 79 12.84 17.15 7.68
N LEU A 80 11.66 16.55 7.84
CA LEU A 80 11.02 15.71 6.83
C LEU A 80 9.77 16.38 6.28
N ALA A 81 9.57 16.30 4.97
CA ALA A 81 8.29 16.59 4.33
C ALA A 81 7.67 15.27 3.85
N VAL A 82 6.46 14.95 4.32
CA VAL A 82 5.66 13.82 3.85
C VAL A 82 4.57 14.37 2.96
N VAL A 83 4.67 14.08 1.66
CA VAL A 83 3.81 14.68 0.63
C VAL A 83 2.78 13.68 0.16
N PHE A 84 1.51 14.06 0.27
CA PHE A 84 0.32 13.32 -0.17
C PHE A 84 0.33 11.83 0.23
N PRO A 85 0.59 11.49 1.51
CA PRO A 85 0.57 10.10 1.91
C PRO A 85 -0.86 9.55 1.86
N LEU A 86 -0.96 8.24 1.66
CA LEU A 86 -2.20 7.51 1.86
C LEU A 86 -2.51 7.38 3.35
N LEU A 87 -3.77 7.58 3.73
CA LEU A 87 -4.20 7.53 5.12
C LEU A 87 -4.74 6.16 5.55
N SER A 88 -4.39 5.12 4.80
CA SER A 88 -4.82 3.75 5.10
C SER A 88 -4.21 3.25 6.41
N ARG A 89 -5.07 2.92 7.39
CA ARG A 89 -4.67 2.28 8.64
C ARG A 89 -3.95 0.95 8.44
N ASN A 90 -4.38 0.16 7.46
CA ASN A 90 -3.87 -1.20 7.28
C ASN A 90 -2.52 -1.27 6.54
N ARG A 91 -2.21 -0.27 5.71
CA ARG A 91 -0.96 -0.27 4.92
C ARG A 91 0.00 0.85 5.28
N PHE A 92 -0.50 2.06 5.50
CA PHE A 92 0.34 3.24 5.64
C PHE A 92 0.54 3.69 7.08
N ALA A 93 -0.38 3.37 8.01
CA ALA A 93 -0.16 3.71 9.41
C ALA A 93 1.16 3.14 10.00
N PRO A 94 1.59 1.90 9.71
CA PRO A 94 2.89 1.41 10.16
C PRO A 94 4.07 2.24 9.61
N VAL A 95 3.99 2.64 8.34
CA VAL A 95 5.02 3.45 7.67
C VAL A 95 5.06 4.86 8.26
N LEU A 96 3.91 5.52 8.40
CA LEU A 96 3.79 6.85 9.02
C LEU A 96 4.25 6.83 10.47
N LYS A 97 3.97 5.75 11.20
CA LYS A 97 4.47 5.55 12.56
C LYS A 97 5.99 5.42 12.58
N GLY A 98 6.59 4.67 11.66
CA GLY A 98 8.04 4.58 11.51
C GLY A 98 8.68 5.94 11.23
N ILE A 99 8.07 6.73 10.32
CA ILE A 99 8.49 8.12 10.03
C ILE A 99 8.43 8.98 11.30
N ALA A 100 7.31 8.94 12.04
CA ALA A 100 7.14 9.68 13.29
C ALA A 100 8.16 9.27 14.37
N MET A 101 8.47 7.98 14.46
CA MET A 101 9.45 7.43 15.40
C MET A 101 10.91 7.81 15.07
N SER A 102 11.19 8.39 13.90
CA SER A 102 12.53 8.88 13.56
C SER A 102 13.04 10.01 14.47
N GLY A 103 12.13 10.69 15.18
CA GLY A 103 12.44 11.83 16.05
C GLY A 103 12.73 13.13 15.30
N ARG A 104 12.48 13.16 13.98
CA ARG A 104 12.64 14.34 13.13
C ARG A 104 11.37 15.19 13.17
N LYS A 105 11.50 16.50 12.96
CA LYS A 105 10.35 17.36 12.72
C LYS A 105 9.73 17.00 11.38
N ILE A 106 8.41 16.83 11.35
CA ILE A 106 7.67 16.37 10.17
C ILE A 106 6.70 17.46 9.73
N TYR A 107 6.76 17.80 8.45
CA TYR A 107 5.80 18.61 7.73
C TYR A 107 4.92 17.67 6.89
N LEU A 108 3.65 17.58 7.23
CA LEU A 108 2.70 16.70 6.56
C LEU A 108 1.85 17.50 5.58
N PHE A 109 1.93 17.16 4.30
CA PHE A 109 1.13 17.77 3.24
C PHE A 109 0.07 16.76 2.81
N LEU A 110 -1.16 16.98 3.24
CA LEU A 110 -2.29 16.16 2.82
C LEU A 110 -2.91 16.75 1.55
N ASN A 111 -3.40 15.88 0.68
CA ASN A 111 -4.18 16.31 -0.46
C ASN A 111 -5.61 16.61 0.03
N TYR A 112 -6.10 17.82 -0.21
CA TYR A 112 -7.42 18.27 0.21
C TYR A 112 -8.38 18.19 -0.99
N PRO A 113 -9.57 17.60 -0.87
CA PRO A 113 -10.21 17.11 0.36
C PRO A 113 -9.96 15.62 0.67
N SER A 114 -9.21 14.92 -0.17
CA SER A 114 -8.97 13.47 -0.07
C SER A 114 -7.52 13.12 -0.38
N ASP A 115 -7.04 12.01 0.19
CA ASP A 115 -5.71 11.47 -0.13
C ASP A 115 -5.55 11.04 -1.61
N GLU A 116 -4.37 10.57 -2.00
CA GLU A 116 -4.04 10.21 -3.39
C GLU A 116 -4.98 9.15 -4.01
N VAL A 117 -5.62 8.29 -3.21
CA VAL A 117 -6.57 7.27 -3.71
C VAL A 117 -8.03 7.62 -3.42
N GLY A 118 -8.30 8.85 -3.01
CA GLY A 118 -9.65 9.37 -2.82
C GLY A 118 -10.27 9.10 -1.46
N ASN A 119 -9.49 8.66 -0.46
CA ASN A 119 -9.99 8.56 0.91
C ASN A 119 -10.24 9.95 1.49
N PRO A 120 -11.46 10.25 1.95
CA PRO A 120 -11.79 11.60 2.40
C PRO A 120 -11.07 11.95 3.70
N LEU A 121 -10.49 13.15 3.76
CA LEU A 121 -9.90 13.68 4.99
C LEU A 121 -10.95 14.05 6.03
N MET A 122 -12.17 14.33 5.58
CA MET A 122 -13.28 14.83 6.39
C MET A 122 -14.61 14.24 5.95
N ASP A 123 -15.64 14.42 6.77
CA ASP A 123 -16.99 14.00 6.41
C ASP A 123 -17.52 14.83 5.23
N ILE A 124 -17.71 14.18 4.09
CA ILE A 124 -18.15 14.82 2.84
C ILE A 124 -19.55 15.41 3.00
N ASP A 125 -20.45 14.74 3.70
CA ASP A 125 -21.81 15.25 3.93
C ASP A 125 -21.80 16.54 4.73
N THR A 126 -20.93 16.64 5.75
CA THR A 126 -20.74 17.85 6.54
C THR A 126 -20.13 18.97 5.69
N MET A 127 -19.14 18.65 4.86
CA MET A 127 -18.53 19.59 3.90
C MET A 127 -19.60 20.20 2.98
N ASP A 128 -20.46 19.36 2.39
CA ASP A 128 -21.53 19.80 1.50
C ASP A 128 -22.60 20.62 2.24
N LYS A 129 -22.99 20.21 3.45
CA LYS A 129 -23.98 20.93 4.28
C LYS A 129 -23.55 22.34 4.64
N VAL A 130 -22.26 22.56 4.89
CA VAL A 130 -21.71 23.88 5.19
C VAL A 130 -21.35 24.67 3.93
N GLY A 131 -21.50 24.07 2.74
CA GLY A 131 -21.21 24.70 1.46
C GLY A 131 -19.72 24.96 1.22
N LEU A 132 -18.83 24.16 1.81
CA LEU A 132 -17.39 24.30 1.65
C LEU A 132 -16.98 23.80 0.25
N ASN A 133 -16.32 24.65 -0.54
CA ASN A 133 -15.83 24.29 -1.86
C ASN A 133 -14.35 23.89 -1.79
N PRO A 134 -14.02 22.59 -1.94
CA PRO A 134 -12.66 22.13 -1.73
C PRO A 134 -11.66 22.55 -2.81
N PHE A 135 -12.12 23.15 -3.91
CA PHE A 135 -11.26 23.61 -5.00
C PHE A 135 -10.85 25.08 -4.86
N THR A 136 -11.54 25.86 -4.02
CA THR A 136 -11.31 27.30 -3.86
C THR A 136 -11.05 27.69 -2.42
N ASP A 137 -11.65 26.97 -1.48
CA ASP A 137 -11.63 27.36 -0.08
C ASP A 137 -10.43 26.75 0.62
N THR A 138 -9.81 27.53 1.49
CA THR A 138 -8.71 27.09 2.35
C THR A 138 -9.16 27.16 3.80
N LEU A 139 -8.83 26.15 4.58
CA LEU A 139 -9.14 26.10 6.00
C LEU A 139 -7.86 26.21 6.83
N THR A 140 -7.88 27.04 7.86
CA THR A 140 -6.97 26.88 9.00
C THR A 140 -7.40 25.68 9.84
N GLU A 141 -6.51 25.18 10.70
CA GLU A 141 -6.85 24.09 11.61
C GLU A 141 -8.07 24.44 12.49
N ASP A 142 -8.12 25.64 13.07
CA ASP A 142 -9.24 26.08 13.90
C ASP A 142 -10.59 26.06 13.14
N GLN A 143 -10.58 26.51 11.88
CA GLN A 143 -11.78 26.47 11.03
C GLN A 143 -12.20 25.03 10.74
N TYR A 144 -11.23 24.16 10.43
CA TYR A 144 -11.46 22.74 10.23
C TYR A 144 -12.08 22.08 11.47
N ARG A 145 -11.50 22.28 12.66
CA ARG A 145 -12.01 21.73 13.93
C ARG A 145 -13.40 22.25 14.28
N LYS A 146 -13.70 23.50 13.95
CA LYS A 146 -15.02 24.08 14.17
C LYS A 146 -16.10 23.43 13.30
N ILE A 147 -15.77 23.08 12.06
CA ILE A 147 -16.71 22.49 11.10
C ILE A 147 -16.87 20.98 11.34
N PHE A 148 -15.75 20.26 11.48
CA PHE A 148 -15.74 18.79 11.49
C PHE A 148 -15.53 18.17 12.88
N GLY A 149 -15.24 18.98 13.90
CA GLY A 149 -14.99 18.54 15.26
C GLY A 149 -13.54 18.10 15.55
N GLU A 150 -13.30 17.67 16.78
CA GLU A 150 -11.99 17.21 17.25
C GLU A 150 -11.63 15.82 16.68
N PRO A 151 -12.41 14.75 16.90
CA PRO A 151 -12.16 13.48 16.24
C PRO A 151 -12.83 13.44 14.86
N VAL A 152 -12.07 13.71 13.80
CA VAL A 152 -12.50 13.38 12.44
C VAL A 152 -12.10 11.95 12.13
N ARG A 153 -13.07 11.04 12.21
CA ARG A 153 -12.83 9.61 11.97
C ARG A 153 -12.93 9.33 10.48
N HIS A 154 -11.96 8.61 9.97
CA HIS A 154 -12.07 8.04 8.64
C HIS A 154 -13.09 6.89 8.67
N PRO A 155 -14.14 6.90 7.83
CA PRO A 155 -15.26 5.97 7.95
C PRO A 155 -14.89 4.49 7.73
N PHE A 156 -13.76 4.23 7.07
CA PHE A 156 -13.34 2.88 6.70
C PHE A 156 -12.08 2.38 7.43
N THR A 157 -11.55 3.12 8.42
CA THR A 157 -10.31 2.75 9.13
C THR A 157 -10.25 3.22 10.58
#